data_AF-A0A2D6FFV0-F1
#
_entry.id   AF-A0A2D6FFV0-F1
#
_cell.length_a   1.000
_cell.length_b   1.000
_cell.length_c   1.000
_cell.angle_alpha   90.00
_cell.angle_beta   90.00
_cell.angle_gamma   90.00
#
_symmetry.space_group_name_H-M   'P 1'
#
loop_
_entity.id
_entity.type
_entity.pdbx_description
1 polymer ?
#
loop_
_entity_poly.entity_id
_entity_poly.type
_entity_poly.pdbx_seq_one_letter_code
_entity_poly.pdbx_strand_id
1 'polypeptide(L)'
;MAIINIIGYGILNLDKIISDPPRSKNARITSISPFEVNVDIELDINDNGVYIPTSISASGLFIPTLNGEISGTVTRVQLKTDDSYWNLEIKDIQVNIEDVISLIDDQTALRALGLSLLSGNDIINGSDNGGSLIARLFDGNDTLFLNSGLLNDVNTNAGQDFIEIQGGSGNLLAGSDDDTIQYIEGEFININGNKGNDLINLLGGKGIVLGGQDSDTINLRGGTFENINGNLGSDIINIQDGEAETILGGANADLITNFSGKFTSINGNKGDDTIINDASPSGVLRGGKDNDLLINNPGANGNFYGNLGADVFKPSDQGLMTIKDFNPAVDSLDLSNLDTFSTRINGNNTLIETSFGVVAVLENVIL
;
A
#
# COMPACT_ATOMS: atom_id res chain seq x y z
N MET A 1 1.37 20.17 9.42
CA MET A 1 2.61 19.39 9.54
C MET A 1 3.06 19.31 10.98
N ALA A 2 2.30 18.52 11.71
CA ALA A 2 2.78 17.88 12.92
C ALA A 2 3.70 16.70 12.54
N ILE A 3 4.63 16.37 13.45
CA ILE A 3 5.38 15.11 13.40
C ILE A 3 4.97 14.29 14.61
N ILE A 4 4.37 13.13 14.38
CA ILE A 4 3.82 12.24 15.38
C ILE A 4 4.71 11.00 15.48
N ASN A 5 5.35 10.79 16.63
CA ASN A 5 6.17 9.60 16.90
C ASN A 5 5.45 8.73 17.92
N ILE A 6 5.26 7.45 17.58
CA ILE A 6 4.56 6.48 18.41
C ILE A 6 5.54 5.38 18.81
N ILE A 7 5.88 5.32 20.10
CA ILE A 7 6.89 4.41 20.62
C ILE A 7 6.25 3.54 21.72
N GLY A 8 6.27 2.22 21.60
CA GLY A 8 5.80 1.34 22.68
C GLY A 8 5.47 -0.06 22.20
N TYR A 9 4.99 -0.90 23.11
CA TYR A 9 4.65 -2.31 22.82
C TYR A 9 3.14 -2.55 22.63
N GLY A 10 2.32 -1.52 22.87
CA GLY A 10 0.86 -1.59 22.86
C GLY A 10 0.22 -1.23 21.53
N ILE A 11 -1.12 -1.17 21.54
CA ILE A 11 -1.91 -0.66 20.41
C ILE A 11 -2.26 0.79 20.70
N LEU A 12 -1.84 1.70 19.83
CA LEU A 12 -2.36 3.06 19.82
C LEU A 12 -3.52 3.12 18.83
N ASN A 13 -4.72 3.38 19.35
CA ASN A 13 -5.92 3.56 18.54
C ASN A 13 -6.30 5.03 18.52
N LEU A 14 -5.93 5.71 17.43
CA LEU A 14 -6.24 7.12 17.21
C LEU A 14 -7.73 7.35 16.89
N ASP A 15 -8.42 6.34 16.35
CA ASP A 15 -9.86 6.42 16.04
C ASP A 15 -10.69 6.69 17.29
N LYS A 16 -10.29 6.11 18.43
CA LYS A 16 -10.96 6.34 19.72
C LYS A 16 -10.92 7.80 20.13
N ILE A 17 -9.85 8.54 19.82
CA ILE A 17 -9.74 9.97 20.16
C ILE A 17 -10.89 10.77 19.51
N ILE A 18 -11.37 10.33 18.35
CA ILE A 18 -12.40 11.02 17.58
C ILE A 18 -13.81 10.61 18.04
N SER A 19 -14.04 9.35 18.38
CA SER A 19 -15.38 8.81 18.69
C SER A 19 -15.74 8.83 20.18
N ASP A 20 -14.80 8.47 21.05
CA ASP A 20 -14.95 8.46 22.51
C ASP A 20 -13.59 8.78 23.14
N PRO A 21 -13.25 10.08 23.26
CA PRO A 21 -11.92 10.48 23.70
C PRO A 21 -11.60 9.89 25.08
N PRO A 22 -10.32 9.57 25.35
CA PRO A 22 -9.90 8.99 26.62
C PRO A 22 -10.47 9.76 27.81
N ARG A 23 -11.01 9.04 28.81
CA ARG A 23 -11.46 9.68 30.05
C ARG A 23 -10.26 9.98 30.93
N SER A 24 -10.22 11.17 31.51
CA SER A 24 -9.17 11.60 32.42
C SER A 24 -9.67 11.72 33.85
N LYS A 25 -8.75 11.64 34.82
CA LYS A 25 -8.95 12.11 36.19
C LYS A 25 -7.62 12.47 36.84
N ASN A 26 -7.70 13.07 38.04
CA ASN A 26 -6.54 13.35 38.90
C ASN A 26 -5.43 14.19 38.22
N ALA A 27 -5.80 15.03 37.26
CA ALA A 27 -4.82 15.86 36.57
C ALA A 27 -4.21 16.91 37.51
N ARG A 28 -2.90 17.06 37.43
CA ARG A 28 -2.15 17.99 38.27
C ARG A 28 -0.96 18.54 37.51
N ILE A 29 -0.87 19.87 37.43
CA ILE A 29 0.34 20.54 36.99
C ILE A 29 1.44 20.29 38.04
N THR A 30 2.54 19.67 37.62
CA THR A 30 3.68 19.34 38.47
C THR A 30 4.78 20.38 38.41
N SER A 31 4.95 21.05 37.26
CA SER A 31 5.88 22.15 37.10
C SER A 31 5.51 23.07 35.94
N ILE A 32 5.90 24.34 36.06
CA ILE A 32 5.75 25.39 35.05
C ILE A 32 7.10 26.11 34.95
N SER A 33 7.57 26.29 33.72
CA SER A 33 8.73 27.12 33.38
C SER A 33 8.42 27.95 32.13
N PRO A 34 9.27 28.94 31.77
CA PRO A 34 9.10 29.69 30.52
C PRO A 34 9.15 28.85 29.25
N PHE A 35 9.59 27.59 29.33
CA PHE A 35 9.80 26.72 28.17
C PHE A 35 9.06 25.39 28.21
N GLU A 36 8.51 25.02 29.37
CA GLU A 36 7.89 23.71 29.57
C GLU A 36 6.86 23.75 30.70
N VAL A 37 5.73 23.08 30.48
CA VAL A 37 4.69 22.78 31.46
C VAL A 37 4.55 21.27 31.56
N ASN A 38 4.59 20.73 32.77
CA ASN A 38 4.43 19.30 33.02
C ASN A 38 3.15 19.03 33.82
N VAL A 39 2.42 18.01 33.40
CA VAL A 39 1.14 17.59 33.98
C VAL A 39 1.16 16.09 34.20
N ASP A 40 0.82 15.65 35.41
CA ASP A 40 0.50 14.24 35.67
C ASP A 40 -1.01 14.07 35.56
N ILE A 41 -1.47 13.02 34.89
CA ILE A 41 -2.88 12.71 34.69
C ILE A 41 -3.10 11.20 34.68
N GLU A 42 -4.27 10.74 35.08
CA GLU A 42 -4.68 9.35 34.94
C GLU A 42 -5.64 9.22 33.76
N LEU A 43 -5.31 8.39 32.75
CA LEU A 43 -6.11 8.22 31.52
C LEU A 43 -6.69 6.81 31.41
N ASP A 44 -8.00 6.72 31.20
CA ASP A 44 -8.68 5.51 30.70
C ASP A 44 -8.70 5.54 29.17
N ILE A 45 -7.59 5.06 28.61
CA ILE A 45 -7.28 5.12 27.18
C ILE A 45 -8.13 4.12 26.39
N ASN A 46 -8.48 3.01 27.03
CA ASN A 46 -9.16 1.90 26.38
C ASN A 46 -10.68 1.95 26.54
N ASP A 47 -11.20 2.92 27.30
CA ASP A 47 -12.60 2.97 27.75
C ASP A 47 -13.05 1.65 28.39
N ASN A 48 -12.23 1.12 29.32
CA ASN A 48 -12.53 -0.11 30.04
C ASN A 48 -12.57 0.09 31.57
N GLY A 49 -12.47 1.34 32.02
CA GLY A 49 -12.43 1.72 33.43
C GLY A 49 -11.04 1.60 34.07
N VAL A 50 -10.01 1.20 33.33
CA VAL A 50 -8.64 1.09 33.84
C VAL A 50 -7.88 2.38 33.53
N TYR A 51 -7.55 3.12 34.58
CA TYR A 51 -6.83 4.40 34.47
C TYR A 51 -5.33 4.18 34.60
N ILE A 52 -4.57 4.65 33.63
CA ILE A 52 -3.12 4.53 33.55
C ILE A 52 -2.49 5.88 33.89
N PRO A 53 -1.58 5.95 34.88
CA PRO A 53 -0.78 7.15 35.12
C PRO A 53 0.00 7.55 33.87
N THR A 54 -0.16 8.81 33.49
CA THR A 54 0.39 9.38 32.27
C THR A 54 1.01 10.73 32.60
N SER A 55 2.24 10.94 32.15
CA SER A 55 2.91 12.24 32.22
C SER A 55 2.79 12.95 30.87
N ILE A 56 2.39 14.21 30.91
CA ILE A 56 2.31 15.10 29.76
C ILE A 56 3.33 16.23 29.93
N SER A 57 4.22 16.39 28.96
CA SER A 57 5.17 17.51 28.89
C SER A 57 4.86 18.35 27.65
N ALA A 58 4.41 19.58 27.86
CA ALA A 58 4.17 20.57 26.81
C ALA A 58 5.33 21.57 26.76
N SER A 59 6.10 21.58 25.69
CA SER A 59 7.22 22.51 25.48
C SER A 59 6.81 23.65 24.53
N GLY A 60 7.30 24.86 24.77
CA GLY A 60 6.94 26.05 24.01
C GLY A 60 7.64 27.32 24.49
N LEU A 61 7.09 28.49 24.16
CA LEU A 61 7.47 29.76 24.78
C LEU A 61 6.29 30.29 25.58
N PHE A 62 6.45 30.35 26.89
CA PHE A 62 5.37 30.69 27.82
C PHE A 62 5.67 31.96 28.59
N ILE A 63 4.65 32.82 28.69
CA ILE A 63 4.72 34.12 29.34
C ILE A 63 3.63 34.16 30.42
N PRO A 64 3.99 34.40 31.70
CA PRO A 64 3.00 34.66 32.73
C PRO A 64 2.19 35.90 32.40
N THR A 65 0.86 35.82 32.48
CA THR A 65 -0.03 36.96 32.30
C THR A 65 -0.17 37.75 33.59
N LEU A 66 -0.65 39.00 33.48
CA LEU A 66 -0.92 39.89 34.62
C LEU A 66 -1.91 39.29 35.63
N ASN A 67 -2.72 38.31 35.22
CA ASN A 67 -3.73 37.65 36.04
C ASN A 67 -3.20 36.39 36.74
N GLY A 68 -1.92 36.04 36.54
CA GLY A 68 -1.32 34.81 37.08
C GLY A 68 -1.59 33.56 36.25
N GLU A 69 -2.18 33.71 35.07
CA GLU A 69 -2.32 32.63 34.07
C GLU A 69 -1.06 32.53 33.22
N ILE A 70 -0.99 31.50 32.36
CA ILE A 70 0.11 31.29 31.42
C ILE A 70 -0.46 31.46 30.02
N SER A 71 0.21 32.25 29.19
CA SER A 71 -0.09 32.34 27.76
C SER A 71 1.14 31.99 26.94
N GLY A 72 0.93 31.47 25.74
CA GLY A 72 2.03 31.11 24.85
C GLY A 72 1.69 29.97 23.92
N THR A 73 2.62 29.67 23.03
CA THR A 73 2.45 28.65 21.99
C THR A 73 3.24 27.40 22.37
N VAL A 74 2.57 26.26 22.38
CA VAL A 74 3.15 24.94 22.50
C VAL A 74 3.62 24.48 21.13
N THR A 75 4.87 24.04 21.05
CA THR A 75 5.49 23.55 19.82
C THR A 75 5.81 22.06 19.87
N ARG A 76 5.72 21.45 21.06
CA ARG A 76 5.92 20.01 21.25
C ARG A 76 5.11 19.52 22.44
N VAL A 77 4.48 18.36 22.30
CA VAL A 77 3.82 17.64 23.39
C VAL A 77 4.39 16.22 23.46
N GLN A 78 4.75 15.77 24.65
CA GLN A 78 5.09 14.39 24.94
C GLN A 78 4.08 13.82 25.92
N LEU A 79 3.54 12.65 25.62
CA LEU A 79 2.71 11.84 26.52
C LEU A 79 3.45 10.53 26.77
N LYS A 80 3.65 10.18 28.05
CA LYS A 80 4.32 8.94 28.44
C LYS A 80 3.51 8.20 29.49
N THR A 81 3.16 6.95 29.22
CA THR A 81 2.54 6.06 30.21
C THR A 81 3.62 5.38 31.05
N ASP A 82 3.34 5.17 32.34
CA ASP A 82 4.33 4.59 33.28
C ASP A 82 4.80 3.18 32.90
N ASP A 83 3.96 2.42 32.19
CA ASP A 83 4.24 1.06 31.72
C ASP A 83 4.92 1.01 30.35
N SER A 84 5.19 2.17 29.73
CA SER A 84 5.71 2.27 28.35
C SER A 84 4.85 1.52 27.33
N TYR A 85 3.57 1.30 27.63
CA TYR A 85 2.63 0.64 26.73
C TYR A 85 2.52 1.43 25.42
N TRP A 86 2.44 2.76 25.50
CA TRP A 86 2.70 3.65 24.39
C TRP A 86 3.16 5.03 24.88
N ASN A 87 4.07 5.63 24.13
CA ASN A 87 4.53 7.01 24.29
C ASN A 87 4.24 7.73 22.98
N LEU A 88 3.62 8.90 23.09
CA LEU A 88 3.26 9.75 21.96
C LEU A 88 4.08 11.02 22.03
N GLU A 89 4.83 11.33 21.00
CA GLU A 89 5.51 12.61 20.87
C GLU A 89 5.02 13.33 19.62
N ILE A 90 4.49 14.54 19.81
CA ILE A 90 4.00 15.41 18.75
C ILE A 90 4.92 16.64 18.69
N LYS A 91 5.55 16.88 17.54
CA LYS A 91 6.42 18.03 17.28
C LYS A 91 5.83 18.93 16.19
N ASP A 92 6.35 20.15 16.11
CA ASP A 92 6.05 21.14 15.08
C ASP A 92 4.57 21.55 14.98
N ILE A 93 3.86 21.44 16.11
CA ILE A 93 2.50 21.96 16.27
C ILE A 93 2.50 23.44 16.69
N GLN A 94 1.36 24.09 16.53
CA GLN A 94 1.13 25.45 17.07
C GLN A 94 -0.24 25.49 17.74
N VAL A 95 -0.27 25.15 19.04
CA VAL A 95 -1.47 25.21 19.87
C VAL A 95 -1.24 26.14 21.06
N ASN A 96 -2.28 26.83 21.53
CA ASN A 96 -2.12 27.68 22.70
C ASN A 96 -2.00 26.80 23.96
N ILE A 97 -1.18 27.23 24.92
CA ILE A 97 -1.04 26.51 26.19
C ILE A 97 -2.35 26.49 26.97
N GLU A 98 -3.20 27.51 26.82
CA GLU A 98 -4.53 27.52 27.42
C GLU A 98 -5.39 26.34 26.91
N ASP A 99 -5.30 26.02 25.62
CA ASP A 99 -6.01 24.90 25.01
C ASP A 99 -5.52 23.57 25.61
N VAL A 100 -4.20 23.39 25.74
CA VAL A 100 -3.59 22.17 26.33
C VAL A 100 -3.98 21.99 27.80
N ILE A 101 -4.02 23.08 28.58
CA ILE A 101 -4.44 23.02 29.98
C ILE A 101 -5.94 22.70 30.10
N SER A 102 -6.76 23.20 29.17
CA SER A 102 -8.22 22.97 29.18
C SER A 102 -8.62 21.52 28.88
N LEU A 103 -7.74 20.73 28.24
CA LEU A 103 -7.96 19.31 27.93
C LEU A 103 -8.20 18.43 29.17
N ILE A 104 -7.84 18.93 30.36
CA ILE A 104 -7.90 18.17 31.60
C ILE A 104 -9.34 17.72 31.93
N ASP A 105 -10.37 18.48 31.51
CA ASP A 105 -11.78 18.20 31.81
C ASP A 105 -12.76 18.46 30.63
N ASP A 106 -12.26 18.74 29.41
CA ASP A 106 -13.12 19.03 28.24
C ASP A 106 -12.92 18.00 27.11
N GLN A 107 -13.85 17.04 27.04
CA GLN A 107 -13.91 16.03 25.98
C GLN A 107 -14.06 16.65 24.57
N THR A 108 -14.67 17.83 24.46
CA THR A 108 -14.81 18.54 23.19
C THR A 108 -13.47 19.07 22.71
N ALA A 109 -12.66 19.62 23.63
CA ALA A 109 -11.32 20.11 23.33
C ALA A 109 -10.37 18.95 22.97
N LEU A 110 -10.47 17.82 23.68
CA LEU A 110 -9.74 16.57 23.35
C LEU A 110 -10.07 16.08 21.94
N ARG A 111 -11.35 16.08 21.58
CA ARG A 111 -11.80 15.71 20.24
C ARG A 111 -11.33 16.71 19.19
N ALA A 112 -11.40 18.01 19.45
CA ALA A 112 -10.94 19.05 18.54
C ALA A 112 -9.42 18.95 18.29
N LEU A 113 -8.64 18.65 19.34
CA LEU A 113 -7.21 18.39 19.21
C LEU A 113 -6.96 17.14 18.36
N GLY A 114 -7.66 16.03 18.62
CA GLY A 114 -7.55 14.81 17.82
C GLY A 114 -7.86 15.03 16.35
N LEU A 115 -8.93 15.79 16.05
CA LEU A 115 -9.27 16.19 14.69
C LEU A 115 -8.16 17.03 14.04
N SER A 116 -7.58 17.98 14.79
CA SER A 116 -6.52 18.87 14.27
C SER A 116 -5.19 18.18 14.02
N LEU A 117 -4.90 17.10 14.75
CA LEU A 117 -3.66 16.32 14.66
C LEU A 117 -3.68 15.27 13.54
N LEU A 118 -4.83 15.09 12.91
CA LEU A 118 -5.06 14.15 11.82
C LEU A 118 -5.54 14.89 10.57
N SER A 119 -5.42 16.23 10.57
CA SER A 119 -5.87 17.11 9.50
C SER A 119 -4.72 17.97 8.98
N GLY A 120 -4.68 18.15 7.67
CA GLY A 120 -3.55 18.73 6.97
C GLY A 120 -2.37 17.76 6.88
N ASN A 121 -1.37 18.15 6.09
CA ASN A 121 -0.21 17.30 5.80
C ASN A 121 0.61 17.02 7.06
N ASP A 122 0.69 15.76 7.49
CA ASP A 122 1.37 15.33 8.70
C ASP A 122 2.38 14.20 8.46
N ILE A 123 3.30 14.00 9.40
CA ILE A 123 4.25 12.88 9.38
C ILE A 123 3.95 11.98 10.58
N ILE A 124 3.69 10.70 10.33
CA ILE A 124 3.38 9.71 11.35
C ILE A 124 4.44 8.61 11.29
N ASN A 125 5.30 8.60 12.31
CA ASN A 125 6.20 7.47 12.56
C ASN A 125 5.43 6.47 13.44
N GLY A 126 4.69 5.60 12.76
CA GLY A 126 3.84 4.57 13.34
C GLY A 126 4.61 3.30 13.67
N SER A 127 4.24 2.70 14.80
CA SER A 127 4.56 1.32 15.13
C SER A 127 6.05 1.00 15.26
N ASP A 128 6.72 1.55 16.27
CA ASP A 128 8.08 1.14 16.66
C ASP A 128 8.07 0.10 17.80
N ASN A 129 9.12 -0.72 17.88
CA ASN A 129 9.37 -1.70 18.97
C ASN A 129 8.25 -2.74 19.19
N GLY A 130 7.44 -3.05 18.19
CA GLY A 130 6.37 -4.04 18.24
C GLY A 130 4.97 -3.47 18.55
N GLY A 131 4.86 -2.16 18.79
CA GLY A 131 3.57 -1.48 18.92
C GLY A 131 2.80 -1.47 17.60
N SER A 132 1.46 -1.43 17.67
CA SER A 132 0.60 -1.37 16.47
C SER A 132 -0.19 -0.06 16.42
N LEU A 133 -0.45 0.42 15.20
CA LEU A 133 -1.20 1.65 14.94
C LEU A 133 -2.57 1.33 14.34
N ILE A 134 -3.62 1.83 14.97
CA ILE A 134 -4.95 1.91 14.38
C ILE A 134 -5.27 3.39 14.16
N ALA A 135 -5.42 3.80 12.91
CA ALA A 135 -5.62 5.19 12.55
C ALA A 135 -6.51 5.36 11.32
N ARG A 136 -7.36 6.38 11.36
CA ARG A 136 -8.01 7.01 10.21
C ARG A 136 -7.49 8.45 10.16
N LEU A 137 -6.61 8.75 9.20
CA LEU A 137 -6.18 10.13 8.94
C LEU A 137 -7.35 10.87 8.27
N PHE A 138 -7.35 12.20 8.16
CA PHE A 138 -8.49 12.91 7.56
C PHE A 138 -8.17 13.43 6.18
N ASP A 139 -7.63 14.65 6.14
CA ASP A 139 -7.30 15.38 4.93
C ASP A 139 -5.83 15.78 4.97
N GLY A 140 -5.22 15.95 3.81
CA GLY A 140 -3.85 16.43 3.68
C GLY A 140 -2.94 15.35 3.15
N ASN A 141 -1.79 15.78 2.63
CA ASN A 141 -0.80 14.87 2.07
C ASN A 141 0.11 14.38 3.20
N ASP A 142 -0.20 13.21 3.73
CA ASP A 142 0.45 12.62 4.88
C ASP A 142 1.68 11.78 4.49
N THR A 143 2.55 11.57 5.46
CA THR A 143 3.71 10.68 5.35
C THR A 143 3.67 9.69 6.50
N LEU A 144 3.37 8.42 6.21
CA LEU A 144 3.22 7.36 7.19
C LEU A 144 4.38 6.35 7.09
N PHE A 145 5.07 6.11 8.20
CA PHE A 145 6.02 5.02 8.36
C PHE A 145 5.43 3.94 9.28
N LEU A 146 5.46 2.67 8.87
CA LEU A 146 5.05 1.52 9.68
C LEU A 146 6.25 0.57 9.84
N ASN A 147 6.88 0.58 11.02
CA ASN A 147 8.15 -0.13 11.22
C ASN A 147 7.99 -1.52 11.87
N SER A 148 6.87 -1.78 12.55
CA SER A 148 6.61 -3.02 13.29
C SER A 148 5.11 -3.14 13.63
N GLY A 149 4.77 -3.91 14.66
CA GLY A 149 3.39 -4.12 15.11
C GLY A 149 2.68 -5.23 14.35
N LEU A 150 1.89 -6.05 15.04
CA LEU A 150 1.20 -7.18 14.39
C LEU A 150 -0.23 -6.86 13.98
N LEU A 151 -0.79 -5.75 14.46
CA LEU A 151 -2.21 -5.42 14.35
C LEU A 151 -2.41 -3.99 13.81
N ASN A 152 -1.59 -3.60 12.84
CA ASN A 152 -1.79 -2.30 12.18
C ASN A 152 -3.13 -2.30 11.42
N ASP A 153 -3.86 -1.21 11.49
CA ASP A 153 -5.11 -1.01 10.75
C ASP A 153 -5.23 0.48 10.42
N VAL A 154 -4.72 0.86 9.25
CA VAL A 154 -4.57 2.26 8.86
C VAL A 154 -5.34 2.57 7.59
N ASN A 155 -5.96 3.75 7.55
CA ASN A 155 -6.54 4.36 6.35
C ASN A 155 -6.10 5.83 6.31
N THR A 156 -5.37 6.25 5.27
CA THR A 156 -4.87 7.63 5.16
C THR A 156 -5.94 8.61 4.62
N ASN A 157 -7.06 8.09 4.11
CA ASN A 157 -8.23 8.86 3.70
C ASN A 157 -7.94 9.85 2.56
N ALA A 158 -8.03 11.17 2.76
CA ALA A 158 -7.97 12.13 1.65
C ALA A 158 -6.64 12.86 1.60
N GLY A 159 -6.12 13.05 0.39
CA GLY A 159 -4.80 13.66 0.15
C GLY A 159 -3.84 12.69 -0.52
N GLN A 160 -2.79 13.24 -1.14
CA GLN A 160 -1.76 12.42 -1.81
C GLN A 160 -0.72 12.01 -0.78
N ASP A 161 -0.87 10.78 -0.28
CA ASP A 161 -0.13 10.26 0.85
C ASP A 161 1.09 9.46 0.42
N PHE A 162 2.11 9.47 1.27
CA PHE A 162 3.28 8.61 1.14
C PHE A 162 3.29 7.63 2.31
N ILE A 163 3.19 6.33 2.01
CA ILE A 163 3.25 5.27 3.00
C ILE A 163 4.50 4.40 2.78
N GLU A 164 5.29 4.20 3.83
CA GLU A 164 6.42 3.29 3.83
C GLU A 164 6.26 2.22 4.91
N ILE A 165 6.23 0.96 4.51
CA ILE A 165 6.09 -0.19 5.40
C ILE A 165 7.44 -0.90 5.48
N GLN A 166 8.11 -0.79 6.62
CA GLN A 166 9.41 -1.43 6.90
C GLN A 166 9.27 -2.73 7.73
N GLY A 167 8.08 -3.02 8.26
CA GLY A 167 7.85 -4.24 9.02
C GLY A 167 6.42 -4.35 9.56
N GLY A 168 6.20 -5.41 10.36
CA GLY A 168 4.91 -5.65 11.00
C GLY A 168 3.89 -6.38 10.13
N SER A 169 2.64 -6.42 10.58
CA SER A 169 1.48 -6.98 9.88
C SER A 169 0.23 -6.16 10.16
N GLY A 170 -0.82 -6.37 9.36
CA GLY A 170 -2.06 -5.61 9.49
C GLY A 170 -2.81 -5.40 8.18
N ASN A 171 -3.60 -4.34 8.15
CA ASN A 171 -4.33 -3.86 6.97
C ASN A 171 -3.97 -2.40 6.71
N LEU A 172 -3.86 -2.06 5.43
CA LEU A 172 -3.65 -0.70 4.95
C LEU A 172 -4.64 -0.38 3.83
N LEU A 173 -5.32 0.76 3.96
CA LEU A 173 -5.96 1.48 2.87
C LEU A 173 -5.16 2.78 2.68
N ALA A 174 -4.80 3.13 1.45
CA ALA A 174 -4.21 4.44 1.18
C ALA A 174 -5.33 5.47 1.22
N GLY A 175 -6.09 5.71 0.16
CA GLY A 175 -6.92 6.89 0.24
C GLY A 175 -7.98 7.04 -0.81
N SER A 176 -8.30 8.30 -1.08
CA SER A 176 -9.19 8.73 -2.15
C SER A 176 -8.48 9.42 -3.31
N ASP A 177 -7.18 9.65 -3.21
CA ASP A 177 -6.36 10.46 -4.10
C ASP A 177 -5.09 9.69 -4.50
N ASP A 178 -4.26 10.24 -5.39
CA ASP A 178 -3.09 9.53 -5.93
C ASP A 178 -1.99 9.31 -4.85
N ASP A 179 -1.93 8.11 -4.30
CA ASP A 179 -1.04 7.76 -3.19
C ASP A 179 0.23 7.03 -3.65
N THR A 180 1.25 7.02 -2.80
CA THR A 180 2.47 6.24 -3.00
C THR A 180 2.73 5.30 -1.84
N ILE A 181 2.82 4.00 -2.14
CA ILE A 181 3.12 2.95 -1.15
C ILE A 181 4.50 2.34 -1.46
N GLN A 182 5.38 2.31 -0.47
CA GLN A 182 6.66 1.59 -0.48
C GLN A 182 6.58 0.43 0.51
N TYR A 183 6.36 -0.80 0.02
CA TYR A 183 6.33 -1.99 0.86
C TYR A 183 7.70 -2.68 0.87
N ILE A 184 8.49 -2.43 1.91
CA ILE A 184 9.87 -2.91 2.03
C ILE A 184 9.91 -4.30 2.67
N GLU A 185 9.30 -4.48 3.84
CA GLU A 185 9.27 -5.75 4.56
C GLU A 185 8.02 -5.85 5.46
N GLY A 186 7.62 -7.07 5.84
CA GLY A 186 6.49 -7.35 6.73
C GLY A 186 5.61 -8.51 6.25
N GLU A 187 4.49 -8.71 6.94
CA GLU A 187 3.47 -9.72 6.63
C GLU A 187 2.06 -9.08 6.70
N PHE A 188 1.83 -8.02 5.93
CA PHE A 188 0.52 -7.38 5.85
C PHE A 188 -0.48 -8.33 5.20
N ILE A 189 -1.69 -8.37 5.73
CA ILE A 189 -2.74 -9.23 5.19
C ILE A 189 -3.26 -8.61 3.90
N ASN A 190 -3.54 -7.31 3.94
CA ASN A 190 -4.10 -6.57 2.81
C ASN A 190 -3.51 -5.16 2.72
N ILE A 191 -3.05 -4.79 1.53
CA ILE A 191 -2.69 -3.42 1.14
C ILE A 191 -3.57 -3.05 -0.05
N ASN A 192 -4.22 -1.90 0.00
CA ASN A 192 -5.12 -1.41 -1.05
C ASN A 192 -4.92 0.09 -1.27
N GLY A 193 -4.60 0.51 -2.49
CA GLY A 193 -4.52 1.92 -2.87
C GLY A 193 -5.89 2.64 -2.80
N ASN A 194 -6.97 1.88 -3.00
CA ASN A 194 -8.37 2.27 -2.82
C ASN A 194 -8.94 3.15 -3.95
N LYS A 195 -8.68 4.46 -4.00
CA LYS A 195 -9.03 5.29 -5.16
C LYS A 195 -7.90 6.26 -5.41
N GLY A 196 -7.77 6.69 -6.66
CA GLY A 196 -6.64 7.49 -7.09
C GLY A 196 -5.78 6.66 -8.03
N ASN A 197 -4.89 7.30 -8.75
CA ASN A 197 -3.90 6.61 -9.57
C ASN A 197 -2.69 6.31 -8.70
N ASP A 198 -2.73 5.18 -7.99
CA ASP A 198 -1.78 4.87 -6.93
C ASP A 198 -0.49 4.28 -7.47
N LEU A 199 0.63 4.61 -6.82
CA LEU A 199 1.94 4.00 -7.08
C LEU A 199 2.32 3.05 -5.96
N ILE A 200 2.22 1.74 -6.21
CA ILE A 200 2.53 0.69 -5.24
C ILE A 200 3.84 0.00 -5.62
N ASN A 201 4.87 0.19 -4.81
CA ASN A 201 6.18 -0.47 -4.98
C ASN A 201 6.36 -1.57 -3.94
N LEU A 202 6.43 -2.81 -4.40
CA LEU A 202 6.61 -4.00 -3.58
C LEU A 202 8.09 -4.41 -3.63
N LEU A 203 8.88 -3.94 -2.67
CA LEU A 203 10.31 -4.20 -2.57
C LEU A 203 10.61 -5.47 -1.75
N GLY A 204 9.65 -5.89 -0.92
CA GLY A 204 9.69 -7.13 -0.14
C GLY A 204 8.35 -7.39 0.56
N GLY A 205 8.37 -8.19 1.63
CA GLY A 205 7.16 -8.52 2.38
C GLY A 205 6.31 -9.64 1.78
N LYS A 206 5.06 -9.75 2.27
CA LYS A 206 4.07 -10.76 1.88
C LYS A 206 2.65 -10.22 2.06
N GLY A 207 1.67 -10.83 1.37
CA GLY A 207 0.25 -10.52 1.56
C GLY A 207 -0.57 -10.52 0.29
N ILE A 208 -1.69 -9.80 0.35
CA ILE A 208 -2.52 -9.43 -0.79
C ILE A 208 -2.35 -7.93 -1.06
N VAL A 209 -2.15 -7.59 -2.34
CA VAL A 209 -2.00 -6.21 -2.80
C VAL A 209 -3.05 -5.90 -3.86
N LEU A 210 -3.78 -4.82 -3.66
CA LEU A 210 -4.79 -4.31 -4.57
C LEU A 210 -4.40 -2.89 -5.01
N GLY A 211 -4.49 -2.59 -6.30
CA GLY A 211 -4.43 -1.22 -6.82
C GLY A 211 -5.60 -0.42 -6.26
N GLY A 212 -6.80 -0.72 -6.73
CA GLY A 212 -8.01 -0.12 -6.18
C GLY A 212 -8.99 0.28 -7.27
N GLN A 213 -9.27 1.57 -7.34
CA GLN A 213 -10.06 2.23 -8.37
C GLN A 213 -9.16 3.23 -9.07
N ASP A 214 -9.39 3.42 -10.36
CA ASP A 214 -8.62 4.31 -11.24
C ASP A 214 -7.31 3.65 -11.70
N SER A 215 -6.42 4.37 -12.39
CA SER A 215 -5.32 3.74 -13.13
C SER A 215 -4.07 3.60 -12.27
N ASP A 216 -3.89 2.43 -11.68
CA ASP A 216 -2.82 2.17 -10.71
C ASP A 216 -1.53 1.69 -11.36
N THR A 217 -0.41 1.88 -10.68
CA THR A 217 0.89 1.31 -11.05
C THR A 217 1.43 0.46 -9.92
N ILE A 218 1.54 -0.86 -10.17
CA ILE A 218 2.11 -1.82 -9.23
C ILE A 218 3.44 -2.33 -9.74
N ASN A 219 4.51 -2.13 -8.97
CA ASN A 219 5.85 -2.62 -9.29
C ASN A 219 6.26 -3.72 -8.29
N LEU A 220 6.26 -4.97 -8.73
CA LEU A 220 6.80 -6.09 -7.97
C LEU A 220 8.32 -6.20 -8.18
N ARG A 221 9.09 -5.88 -7.14
CA ARG A 221 10.56 -5.82 -7.11
C ARG A 221 11.19 -6.74 -6.06
N GLY A 222 10.38 -7.46 -5.29
CA GLY A 222 10.82 -8.42 -4.28
C GLY A 222 9.63 -8.95 -3.48
N GLY A 223 9.88 -9.85 -2.52
CA GLY A 223 8.83 -10.40 -1.63
C GLY A 223 8.13 -11.64 -2.17
N THR A 224 7.11 -12.10 -1.45
CA THR A 224 6.29 -13.28 -1.77
C THR A 224 4.82 -13.03 -1.49
N PHE A 225 4.02 -12.83 -2.53
CA PHE A 225 2.62 -12.42 -2.44
C PHE A 225 1.67 -13.56 -2.81
N GLU A 226 0.51 -13.57 -2.17
CA GLU A 226 -0.57 -14.50 -2.55
C GLU A 226 -1.27 -13.98 -3.81
N ASN A 227 -1.61 -12.70 -3.81
CA ASN A 227 -2.33 -12.06 -4.89
C ASN A 227 -1.88 -10.61 -5.09
N ILE A 228 -1.70 -10.23 -6.35
CA ILE A 228 -1.56 -8.85 -6.79
C ILE A 228 -2.68 -8.61 -7.81
N ASN A 229 -3.44 -7.53 -7.66
CA ASN A 229 -4.57 -7.22 -8.53
C ASN A 229 -4.70 -5.71 -8.75
N GLY A 230 -4.68 -5.24 -10.00
CA GLY A 230 -4.94 -3.83 -10.32
C GLY A 230 -6.37 -3.41 -9.95
N ASN A 231 -7.33 -4.33 -10.11
CA ASN A 231 -8.73 -4.24 -9.70
C ASN A 231 -9.63 -3.46 -10.68
N LEU A 232 -9.88 -2.16 -10.50
CA LEU A 232 -10.73 -1.38 -11.40
C LEU A 232 -9.92 -0.23 -12.00
N GLY A 233 -9.77 -0.19 -13.32
CA GLY A 233 -9.06 0.90 -13.99
C GLY A 233 -8.08 0.35 -15.01
N SER A 234 -7.36 1.23 -15.70
CA SER A 234 -6.36 0.81 -16.67
C SER A 234 -5.00 0.75 -15.99
N ASP A 235 -4.69 -0.43 -15.44
CA ASP A 235 -3.59 -0.60 -14.51
C ASP A 235 -2.28 -0.97 -15.22
N ILE A 236 -1.16 -0.62 -14.61
CA ILE A 236 0.18 -1.01 -15.03
C ILE A 236 0.80 -1.91 -13.96
N ILE A 237 1.09 -3.16 -14.31
CA ILE A 237 1.72 -4.12 -13.41
C ILE A 237 3.07 -4.56 -13.97
N ASN A 238 4.15 -4.15 -13.30
CA ASN A 238 5.52 -4.49 -13.67
C ASN A 238 6.10 -5.53 -12.71
N ILE A 239 6.52 -6.67 -13.25
CA ILE A 239 7.03 -7.80 -12.47
C ILE A 239 8.55 -7.92 -12.69
N GLN A 240 9.29 -7.18 -11.87
CA GLN A 240 10.73 -6.97 -12.00
C GLN A 240 11.54 -7.99 -11.18
N ASP A 241 11.00 -8.50 -10.07
CA ASP A 241 11.57 -9.60 -9.29
C ASP A 241 10.45 -10.20 -8.42
N GLY A 242 10.79 -10.93 -7.36
CA GLY A 242 9.84 -11.42 -6.37
C GLY A 242 8.99 -12.60 -6.83
N GLU A 243 8.06 -12.99 -5.98
CA GLU A 243 7.16 -14.12 -6.21
C GLU A 243 5.71 -13.71 -5.93
N ALA A 244 4.78 -14.14 -6.78
CA ALA A 244 3.33 -13.99 -6.54
C ALA A 244 2.58 -15.24 -7.01
N GLU A 245 1.63 -15.78 -6.24
CA GLU A 245 0.87 -16.92 -6.78
C GLU A 245 0.04 -16.48 -7.99
N THR A 246 -0.72 -15.39 -7.82
CA THR A 246 -1.61 -14.85 -8.85
C THR A 246 -1.41 -13.36 -9.05
N ILE A 247 -1.36 -12.94 -10.31
CA ILE A 247 -1.32 -11.54 -10.71
C ILE A 247 -2.48 -11.31 -11.68
N LEU A 248 -3.31 -10.32 -11.37
CA LEU A 248 -4.51 -9.97 -12.12
C LEU A 248 -4.41 -8.52 -12.59
N GLY A 249 -4.72 -8.25 -13.85
CA GLY A 249 -4.93 -6.88 -14.33
C GLY A 249 -6.14 -6.30 -13.62
N GLY A 250 -7.31 -6.85 -13.92
CA GLY A 250 -8.54 -6.48 -13.21
C GLY A 250 -9.68 -6.26 -14.19
N ALA A 251 -10.16 -5.03 -14.25
CA ALA A 251 -11.19 -4.61 -15.16
C ALA A 251 -10.71 -3.36 -15.89
N ASN A 252 -11.00 -3.28 -17.19
CA ASN A 252 -10.50 -2.28 -18.14
C ASN A 252 -9.15 -2.70 -18.72
N ALA A 253 -8.59 -1.89 -19.61
CA ALA A 253 -7.44 -2.31 -20.41
C ALA A 253 -6.16 -2.15 -19.59
N ASP A 254 -5.57 -3.27 -19.19
CA ASP A 254 -4.40 -3.33 -18.34
C ASP A 254 -3.11 -3.61 -19.13
N LEU A 255 -1.98 -3.15 -18.59
CA LEU A 255 -0.65 -3.48 -19.10
C LEU A 255 0.14 -4.27 -18.05
N ILE A 256 0.37 -5.55 -18.33
CA ILE A 256 1.16 -6.42 -17.45
C ILE A 256 2.48 -6.78 -18.15
N THR A 257 3.61 -6.41 -17.55
CA THR A 257 4.94 -6.74 -18.08
C THR A 257 5.73 -7.62 -17.10
N ASN A 258 6.10 -8.81 -17.57
CA ASN A 258 6.93 -9.75 -16.83
C ASN A 258 8.40 -9.68 -17.26
N PHE A 259 9.25 -9.08 -16.41
CA PHE A 259 10.70 -8.99 -16.64
C PHE A 259 11.48 -10.15 -16.04
N SER A 260 11.17 -10.56 -14.81
CA SER A 260 11.93 -11.62 -14.12
C SER A 260 11.27 -12.28 -12.90
N GLY A 261 10.09 -11.83 -12.46
CA GLY A 261 9.44 -12.41 -11.28
C GLY A 261 8.88 -13.81 -11.52
N LYS A 262 8.57 -14.52 -10.43
CA LYS A 262 7.99 -15.86 -10.47
C LYS A 262 6.51 -15.81 -10.13
N PHE A 263 5.72 -16.56 -10.89
CA PHE A 263 4.30 -16.67 -10.64
C PHE A 263 3.73 -18.01 -11.06
N THR A 264 2.54 -18.33 -10.51
CA THR A 264 1.75 -19.45 -11.02
C THR A 264 0.90 -19.00 -12.20
N SER A 265 0.23 -17.84 -12.10
CA SER A 265 -0.57 -17.29 -13.19
C SER A 265 -0.54 -15.77 -13.24
N ILE A 266 -0.39 -15.23 -14.45
CA ILE A 266 -0.80 -13.86 -14.82
C ILE A 266 -2.13 -13.97 -15.59
N ASN A 267 -3.06 -13.06 -15.34
CA ASN A 267 -4.32 -12.96 -16.07
C ASN A 267 -4.76 -11.48 -16.24
N GLY A 268 -4.98 -11.00 -17.46
CA GLY A 268 -5.51 -9.65 -17.69
C GLY A 268 -6.93 -9.47 -17.13
N ASN A 269 -7.72 -10.55 -17.20
CA ASN A 269 -9.08 -10.67 -16.66
C ASN A 269 -10.16 -10.04 -17.54
N LYS A 270 -10.57 -8.79 -17.34
CA LYS A 270 -11.60 -8.14 -18.17
C LYS A 270 -11.04 -6.86 -18.78
N GLY A 271 -11.36 -6.63 -20.04
CA GLY A 271 -10.77 -5.52 -20.80
C GLY A 271 -9.89 -6.06 -21.90
N ASP A 272 -9.52 -5.17 -22.82
CA ASP A 272 -8.60 -5.50 -23.91
C ASP A 272 -7.17 -5.32 -23.38
N ASP A 273 -6.61 -6.37 -22.78
CA ASP A 273 -5.38 -6.31 -21.99
C ASP A 273 -4.13 -6.51 -22.84
N THR A 274 -3.00 -5.96 -22.40
CA THR A 274 -1.69 -6.22 -23.00
C THR A 274 -0.78 -6.92 -22.01
N ILE A 275 -0.33 -8.12 -22.38
CA ILE A 275 0.59 -8.92 -21.56
C ILE A 275 1.90 -9.09 -22.31
N ILE A 276 2.98 -8.58 -21.73
CA ILE A 276 4.33 -8.63 -22.28
C ILE A 276 5.17 -9.59 -21.42
N ASN A 277 5.73 -10.62 -22.05
CA ASN A 277 6.66 -11.54 -21.40
C ASN A 277 8.08 -11.32 -21.91
N ASP A 278 8.96 -10.87 -21.02
CA ASP A 278 10.41 -10.73 -21.24
C ASP A 278 11.22 -11.84 -20.53
N ALA A 279 10.55 -12.75 -19.83
CA ALA A 279 11.20 -13.80 -19.03
C ALA A 279 10.82 -15.23 -19.47
N SER A 280 11.39 -16.22 -18.77
CA SER A 280 11.03 -17.63 -18.95
C SER A 280 10.31 -18.17 -17.70
N PRO A 281 9.11 -17.67 -17.35
CA PRO A 281 8.39 -18.10 -16.16
C PRO A 281 7.94 -19.56 -16.27
N SER A 282 7.81 -20.23 -15.13
CA SER A 282 7.15 -21.55 -15.05
C SER A 282 5.61 -21.47 -15.06
N GLY A 283 5.07 -20.27 -14.88
CA GLY A 283 3.63 -20.01 -14.82
C GLY A 283 2.95 -19.96 -16.19
N VAL A 284 1.66 -19.62 -16.14
CA VAL A 284 0.85 -19.38 -17.34
C VAL A 284 0.52 -17.90 -17.46
N LEU A 285 0.40 -17.44 -18.71
CA LEU A 285 -0.07 -16.10 -19.04
C LEU A 285 -1.41 -16.22 -19.74
N ARG A 286 -2.40 -15.43 -19.30
CA ARG A 286 -3.78 -15.48 -19.78
C ARG A 286 -4.23 -14.09 -20.16
N GLY A 287 -4.73 -13.90 -21.38
CA GLY A 287 -5.37 -12.65 -21.80
C GLY A 287 -6.56 -12.35 -20.87
N GLY A 288 -7.63 -13.12 -21.02
CA GLY A 288 -8.79 -12.91 -20.16
C GLY A 288 -10.08 -13.13 -20.92
N LYS A 289 -10.97 -12.16 -20.83
CA LYS A 289 -12.34 -12.28 -21.34
C LYS A 289 -12.55 -11.57 -22.69
N ASP A 290 -11.86 -10.46 -22.90
CA ASP A 290 -12.08 -9.57 -24.03
C ASP A 290 -10.85 -9.64 -24.97
N ASN A 291 -10.56 -8.68 -25.85
CA ASN A 291 -9.58 -8.92 -26.93
C ASN A 291 -8.17 -8.57 -26.51
N ASP A 292 -7.34 -9.58 -26.26
CA ASP A 292 -6.07 -9.37 -25.60
C ASP A 292 -4.87 -9.42 -26.56
N LEU A 293 -3.83 -8.66 -26.24
CA LEU A 293 -2.53 -8.68 -26.93
C LEU A 293 -1.50 -9.37 -26.04
N LEU A 294 -1.06 -10.56 -26.47
CA LEU A 294 -0.04 -11.34 -25.77
C LEU A 294 1.27 -11.31 -26.56
N ILE A 295 2.32 -10.74 -25.96
CA ILE A 295 3.64 -10.55 -26.58
C ILE A 295 4.67 -11.43 -25.87
N ASN A 296 5.44 -12.22 -26.63
CA ASN A 296 6.59 -12.96 -26.11
C ASN A 296 7.87 -12.43 -26.75
N ASN A 297 8.62 -11.63 -26.00
CA ASN A 297 9.81 -10.93 -26.48
C ASN A 297 11.03 -11.87 -26.64
N PRO A 298 12.10 -11.43 -27.34
CA PRO A 298 13.23 -12.28 -27.68
C PRO A 298 13.87 -12.94 -26.45
N GLY A 299 13.99 -14.27 -26.49
CA GLY A 299 14.59 -15.07 -25.41
C GLY A 299 13.63 -15.45 -24.28
N ALA A 300 12.41 -14.90 -24.28
CA ALA A 300 11.35 -15.27 -23.36
C ALA A 300 10.70 -16.61 -23.75
N ASN A 301 10.23 -17.37 -22.77
CA ASN A 301 9.51 -18.62 -23.00
C ASN A 301 8.26 -18.66 -22.13
N GLY A 302 7.11 -19.08 -22.64
CA GLY A 302 5.89 -19.09 -21.84
C GLY A 302 4.76 -19.93 -22.42
N ASN A 303 3.80 -20.26 -21.55
CA ASN A 303 2.53 -20.86 -21.93
C ASN A 303 1.46 -19.76 -21.92
N PHE A 304 0.82 -19.56 -23.07
CA PHE A 304 -0.12 -18.48 -23.31
C PHE A 304 -1.52 -19.03 -23.60
N TYR A 305 -2.50 -18.39 -23.01
CA TYR A 305 -3.92 -18.59 -23.28
C TYR A 305 -4.53 -17.24 -23.64
N GLY A 306 -5.25 -17.17 -24.75
CA GLY A 306 -6.11 -16.01 -25.02
C GLY A 306 -7.37 -16.05 -24.15
N ASN A 307 -7.94 -17.26 -24.05
CA ASN A 307 -9.24 -17.62 -23.49
C ASN A 307 -10.42 -17.12 -24.33
N LEU A 308 -11.20 -16.15 -23.86
CA LEU A 308 -12.32 -15.59 -24.62
C LEU A 308 -11.85 -14.26 -25.21
N GLY A 309 -12.34 -13.91 -26.39
CA GLY A 309 -11.89 -12.72 -27.08
C GLY A 309 -11.41 -13.06 -28.47
N ALA A 310 -11.09 -12.04 -29.27
CA ALA A 310 -10.34 -12.16 -30.51
C ALA A 310 -8.89 -11.78 -30.23
N ASP A 311 -8.10 -12.75 -29.78
CA ASP A 311 -6.80 -12.49 -29.19
C ASP A 311 -5.69 -12.39 -30.26
N VAL A 312 -4.66 -11.60 -29.94
CA VAL A 312 -3.49 -11.44 -30.78
C VAL A 312 -2.27 -12.04 -30.07
N PHE A 313 -1.73 -13.11 -30.62
CA PHE A 313 -0.47 -13.68 -30.15
C PHE A 313 0.68 -13.15 -31.00
N LYS A 314 1.69 -12.59 -30.34
CA LYS A 314 2.86 -11.97 -30.98
C LYS A 314 4.16 -12.63 -30.51
N PRO A 315 4.62 -13.70 -31.19
CA PRO A 315 5.93 -14.28 -30.93
C PRO A 315 7.05 -13.37 -31.45
N SER A 316 8.26 -13.65 -31.00
CA SER A 316 9.50 -13.03 -31.51
C SER A 316 10.36 -14.05 -32.24
N ASP A 317 11.49 -13.62 -32.79
CA ASP A 317 12.41 -14.46 -33.55
C ASP A 317 13.23 -15.43 -32.69
N GLN A 318 13.23 -15.25 -31.36
CA GLN A 318 13.92 -16.08 -30.38
C GLN A 318 13.03 -16.33 -29.14
N GLY A 319 13.18 -17.51 -28.54
CA GLY A 319 12.32 -17.91 -27.41
C GLY A 319 11.01 -18.54 -27.88
N LEU A 320 10.39 -19.32 -27.01
CA LEU A 320 9.26 -20.19 -27.35
C LEU A 320 7.95 -19.70 -26.72
N MET A 321 7.03 -19.26 -27.58
CA MET A 321 5.64 -19.01 -27.23
C MET A 321 4.80 -20.28 -27.46
N THR A 322 4.34 -20.93 -26.39
CA THR A 322 3.42 -22.06 -26.50
C THR A 322 1.99 -21.59 -26.30
N ILE A 323 1.20 -21.56 -27.37
CA ILE A 323 -0.19 -21.09 -27.37
C ILE A 323 -1.10 -22.31 -27.19
N LYS A 324 -1.95 -22.25 -26.16
CA LYS A 324 -2.65 -23.43 -25.63
C LYS A 324 -4.08 -23.58 -26.12
N ASP A 325 -4.71 -22.51 -26.59
CA ASP A 325 -6.14 -22.45 -26.90
C ASP A 325 -6.47 -21.68 -28.19
N PHE A 326 -5.47 -21.49 -29.07
CA PHE A 326 -5.63 -20.75 -30.31
C PHE A 326 -6.83 -21.24 -31.14
N ASN A 327 -7.77 -20.34 -31.42
CA ASN A 327 -8.93 -20.56 -32.25
C ASN A 327 -8.76 -19.86 -33.61
N PRO A 328 -8.48 -20.57 -34.72
CA PRO A 328 -8.21 -19.96 -36.01
C PRO A 328 -9.39 -19.19 -36.62
N ALA A 329 -10.60 -19.32 -36.08
CA ALA A 329 -11.77 -18.56 -36.52
C ALA A 329 -11.93 -17.21 -35.81
N VAL A 330 -11.18 -16.98 -34.73
CA VAL A 330 -11.37 -15.85 -33.81
C VAL A 330 -10.04 -15.14 -33.53
N ASP A 331 -9.01 -15.89 -33.21
CA ASP A 331 -7.70 -15.38 -32.83
C ASP A 331 -6.81 -15.10 -34.04
N SER A 332 -5.76 -14.32 -33.80
CA SER A 332 -4.76 -13.97 -34.80
C SER A 332 -3.34 -14.15 -34.29
N LEU A 333 -2.43 -14.40 -35.22
CA LEU A 333 -1.00 -14.53 -34.96
C LEU A 333 -0.27 -13.38 -35.67
N ASP A 334 0.26 -12.44 -34.89
CA ASP A 334 1.07 -11.34 -35.41
C ASP A 334 2.53 -11.80 -35.58
N LEU A 335 2.88 -12.18 -36.81
CA LEU A 335 4.23 -12.58 -37.20
C LEU A 335 5.06 -11.43 -37.77
N SER A 336 4.62 -10.18 -37.65
CA SER A 336 5.30 -9.01 -38.23
C SER A 336 6.71 -8.79 -37.68
N ASN A 337 7.02 -9.33 -36.49
CA ASN A 337 8.36 -9.29 -35.89
C ASN A 337 9.32 -10.35 -36.43
N LEU A 338 8.88 -11.24 -37.33
CA LEU A 338 9.72 -12.30 -37.88
C LEU A 338 10.23 -11.92 -39.27
N ASP A 339 11.55 -11.84 -39.45
CA ASP A 339 12.15 -11.56 -40.77
C ASP A 339 11.82 -12.66 -41.80
N THR A 340 12.09 -13.91 -41.43
CA THR A 340 11.76 -15.10 -42.23
C THR A 340 11.29 -16.22 -41.32
N PHE A 341 10.19 -16.87 -41.69
CA PHE A 341 9.67 -18.03 -40.97
C PHE A 341 9.17 -19.11 -41.92
N SER A 342 9.05 -20.32 -41.39
CA SER A 342 8.38 -21.45 -42.01
C SER A 342 7.40 -22.08 -41.03
N THR A 343 6.42 -22.81 -41.56
CA THR A 343 5.45 -23.54 -40.74
C THR A 343 5.66 -25.04 -40.91
N ARG A 344 5.56 -25.78 -39.81
CA ARG A 344 5.67 -27.25 -39.81
C ARG A 344 4.60 -27.87 -38.92
N ILE A 345 3.96 -28.93 -39.40
CA ILE A 345 3.06 -29.76 -38.59
C ILE A 345 3.88 -30.81 -37.84
N ASN A 346 3.64 -30.95 -36.54
CA ASN A 346 4.19 -32.03 -35.73
C ASN A 346 3.08 -32.65 -34.86
N GLY A 347 2.59 -33.83 -35.25
CA GLY A 347 1.40 -34.42 -34.65
C GLY A 347 0.18 -33.55 -34.87
N ASN A 348 -0.45 -33.10 -33.79
CA ASN A 348 -1.62 -32.20 -33.83
C ASN A 348 -1.24 -30.72 -33.69
N ASN A 349 0.05 -30.38 -33.69
CA ASN A 349 0.52 -29.02 -33.43
C ASN A 349 1.03 -28.37 -34.72
N THR A 350 0.82 -27.05 -34.82
CA THR A 350 1.47 -26.20 -35.81
C THR A 350 2.65 -25.50 -35.16
N LEU A 351 3.83 -25.63 -35.75
CA LEU A 351 5.07 -25.01 -35.30
C LEU A 351 5.42 -23.86 -36.26
N ILE A 352 5.79 -22.72 -35.70
CA ILE A 352 6.40 -21.59 -36.43
C ILE A 352 7.90 -21.63 -36.16
N GLU A 353 8.70 -21.70 -37.22
CA GLU A 353 10.15 -21.84 -37.14
C GLU A 353 10.86 -20.69 -37.85
N THR A 354 11.86 -20.11 -37.18
CA THR A 354 12.80 -19.13 -37.74
C THR A 354 14.17 -19.77 -37.91
N SER A 355 15.18 -18.99 -38.32
CA SER A 355 16.59 -19.44 -38.32
C SER A 355 17.11 -19.80 -36.92
N PHE A 356 16.42 -19.39 -35.85
CA PHE A 356 16.79 -19.67 -34.47
C PHE A 356 16.09 -20.90 -33.88
N GLY A 357 15.18 -21.53 -34.63
CA GLY A 357 14.42 -22.71 -34.20
C GLY A 357 12.93 -22.46 -34.11
N VAL A 358 12.22 -23.28 -33.33
CA VAL A 358 10.77 -23.14 -33.09
C VAL A 358 10.56 -21.96 -32.15
N VAL A 359 9.78 -20.97 -32.59
CA VAL A 359 9.48 -19.76 -31.80
C VAL A 359 8.03 -19.69 -31.34
N ALA A 360 7.12 -20.40 -32.03
CA ALA A 360 5.76 -20.55 -31.58
C ALA A 360 5.25 -21.97 -31.82
N VAL A 361 4.45 -22.47 -30.89
CA VAL A 361 3.71 -23.72 -31.00
C VAL A 361 2.24 -23.42 -30.75
N LEU A 362 1.41 -23.66 -31.75
CA LEU A 362 -0.04 -23.67 -31.60
C LEU A 362 -0.44 -25.11 -31.26
N GLU A 363 -0.77 -25.35 -30.00
CA GLU A 363 -1.03 -26.68 -29.49
C GLU A 363 -2.42 -27.17 -29.93
N ASN A 364 -2.49 -28.39 -30.48
CA ASN A 364 -3.71 -29.00 -30.99
C ASN A 364 -4.40 -28.21 -32.12
N VAL A 365 -3.66 -27.40 -32.88
CA VAL A 365 -4.14 -26.66 -34.04
C VAL A 365 -3.33 -27.02 -35.28
N ILE A 366 -4.02 -27.24 -36.39
CA ILE A 366 -3.45 -27.46 -37.72
C ILE A 366 -3.87 -26.30 -38.64
N LEU A 367 -2.90 -25.49 -39.07
CA LEU A 367 -3.10 -24.37 -40.00
C LEU A 367 -2.66 -24.70 -41.44
#